data_AF-A0AAX1M7L5-F1
#
_entry.id   AF-A0AAX1M7L5-F1
#
_cell.length_a   1.000
_cell.length_b   1.000
_cell.length_c   1.000
_cell.angle_alpha   90.00
_cell.angle_beta   90.00
_cell.angle_gamma   90.00
#
_symmetry.space_group_name_H-M   'P 1'
#
loop_
_entity.id
_entity.type
_entity.pdbx_description
1 polymer ?
#
loop_
_entity_poly.entity_id
_entity_poly.type
_entity_poly.pdbx_seq_one_letter_code
_entity_poly.pdbx_strand_id
1 'polypeptide(L)'
;MENETVLLILKIIGSLCFWYFVLKYLFKGIKALYQRFIKKQPVDISFETPMSDEEKMKIAQEVSENKQENSIIQKIYTFLLLIISIPFLLITKLIQGICYVLTKHCPKCNSENLERLGSQEIDRWISSKKVQERLASGKTKIKHIQVTKVQIQHNYRCKDCGHFFNETVTREK
;
A
#
# COMPACT_ATOMS: atom_id res chain seq x y z
N MET A 1 -6.05 -22.52 -11.46
CA MET A 1 -6.64 -21.67 -10.40
C MET A 1 -5.67 -20.59 -9.91
N GLU A 2 -4.35 -20.75 -10.00
CA GLU A 2 -3.38 -19.73 -9.51
C GLU A 2 -3.43 -18.40 -10.27
N ASN A 3 -3.82 -18.41 -11.56
CA ASN A 3 -3.77 -17.22 -12.41
C ASN A 3 -4.85 -16.17 -12.08
N GLU A 4 -6.04 -16.61 -11.64
CA GLU A 4 -7.13 -15.68 -11.30
C GLU A 4 -6.85 -14.93 -9.99
N THR A 5 -6.24 -15.60 -9.02
CA THR A 5 -5.87 -14.98 -7.74
C THR A 5 -4.79 -13.92 -7.93
N VAL A 6 -3.80 -14.18 -8.76
CA VAL A 6 -2.75 -13.20 -9.11
C VAL A 6 -3.35 -11.99 -9.83
N LEU A 7 -4.29 -12.22 -10.75
CA LEU A 7 -4.95 -11.13 -11.49
C LEU A 7 -5.82 -10.25 -10.58
N LEU A 8 -6.49 -10.84 -9.59
CA LEU A 8 -7.24 -10.14 -8.55
C LEU A 8 -6.32 -9.28 -7.68
N ILE A 9 -5.18 -9.83 -7.24
CA ILE A 9 -4.18 -9.12 -6.45
C ILE A 9 -3.63 -7.93 -7.24
N LEU A 10 -3.29 -8.10 -8.53
CA LEU A 10 -2.81 -7.02 -9.39
C LEU A 10 -3.85 -5.89 -9.55
N LYS A 11 -5.14 -6.22 -9.68
CA LYS A 11 -6.22 -5.23 -9.76
C LYS A 11 -6.37 -4.44 -8.46
N ILE A 12 -6.25 -5.11 -7.31
CA ILE A 12 -6.30 -4.47 -5.99
C ILE A 12 -5.12 -3.51 -5.83
N ILE A 13 -3.90 -3.96 -6.16
CA ILE A 13 -2.69 -3.13 -6.10
C ILE A 13 -2.82 -1.92 -7.04
N GLY A 14 -3.28 -2.11 -8.28
CA GLY A 14 -3.50 -1.03 -9.24
C GLY A 14 -4.49 0.02 -8.74
N SER A 15 -5.60 -0.42 -8.13
CA SER A 15 -6.60 0.47 -7.53
C SER A 15 -6.03 1.26 -6.36
N LEU A 16 -5.29 0.62 -5.45
CA LEU A 16 -4.64 1.30 -4.32
C LEU A 16 -3.62 2.34 -4.78
N CYS A 17 -2.83 2.03 -5.81
CA CYS A 17 -1.89 2.97 -6.41
C CYS A 17 -2.61 4.18 -7.04
N PHE A 18 -3.70 3.95 -7.76
CA PHE A 18 -4.49 5.03 -8.36
C PHE A 18 -5.07 5.96 -7.29
N TRP A 19 -5.70 5.41 -6.25
CA TRP A 19 -6.23 6.20 -5.13
C TRP A 19 -5.14 6.98 -4.40
N TYR A 20 -3.95 6.39 -4.21
CA TYR A 20 -2.81 7.09 -3.65
C TYR A 20 -2.40 8.31 -4.49
N PHE A 21 -2.32 8.17 -5.83
CA PHE A 21 -2.02 9.27 -6.72
C PHE A 21 -3.08 10.37 -6.65
N VAL A 22 -4.37 10.01 -6.71
CA VAL A 22 -5.48 10.96 -6.62
C VAL A 22 -5.42 11.74 -5.32
N LEU A 23 -5.24 11.07 -4.17
CA LEU A 23 -5.09 11.69 -2.86
C LEU A 23 -3.87 12.62 -2.80
N LYS A 24 -2.72 12.20 -3.34
CA LYS A 24 -1.50 13.02 -3.36
C LYS A 24 -1.69 14.33 -4.15
N TYR A 25 -2.37 14.27 -5.29
CA TYR A 25 -2.69 15.45 -6.08
C TYR A 25 -3.75 16.34 -5.40
N LEU A 26 -4.77 15.73 -4.78
CA LEU A 26 -5.74 16.46 -3.96
C LEU A 26 -5.06 17.21 -2.81
N PHE A 27 -4.14 16.58 -2.09
CA PHE A 27 -3.37 17.24 -1.04
C PHE A 27 -2.51 18.38 -1.54
N LYS A 28 -1.86 18.22 -2.70
CA LYS A 28 -1.08 19.29 -3.33
C LYS A 28 -1.99 20.46 -3.74
N GLY A 29 -3.18 20.18 -4.26
CA GLY A 29 -4.21 21.17 -4.58
C GLY A 29 -4.72 21.90 -3.35
N ILE A 30 -5.09 21.17 -2.29
CA ILE A 30 -5.54 21.75 -1.02
C ILE A 30 -4.44 22.59 -0.38
N LYS A 31 -3.17 22.15 -0.41
CA LYS A 31 -2.03 22.93 0.10
C LYS A 31 -1.83 24.22 -0.70
N ALA A 32 -1.96 24.17 -2.02
CA ALA A 32 -1.88 25.35 -2.88
C ALA A 32 -3.04 26.33 -2.60
N LEU A 33 -4.26 25.81 -2.42
CA LEU A 33 -5.42 26.61 -2.03
C LEU A 33 -5.23 27.23 -0.64
N TYR A 34 -4.78 26.46 0.34
CA TYR A 34 -4.48 26.94 1.70
C TYR A 34 -3.46 28.09 1.66
N GLN A 35 -2.35 27.93 0.93
CA GLN A 35 -1.36 28.99 0.78
C GLN A 35 -1.90 30.24 0.08
N ARG A 36 -2.86 30.08 -0.83
CA ARG A 36 -3.42 31.19 -1.62
C ARG A 36 -4.54 31.94 -0.90
N PHE A 37 -5.30 31.26 -0.01
CA PHE A 37 -6.43 31.83 0.70
C PHE A 37 -6.11 32.27 2.14
N ILE A 38 -5.30 31.51 2.88
CA ILE A 38 -5.00 31.81 4.30
C ILE A 38 -3.74 32.65 4.47
N LYS A 39 -2.83 32.66 3.48
CA LYS A 39 -1.64 33.52 3.51
C LYS A 39 -1.84 34.89 2.84
N LYS A 40 -3.09 35.37 2.73
CA LYS A 40 -3.36 36.76 2.34
C LYS A 40 -3.23 37.67 3.57
N GLN A 41 -2.04 38.28 3.62
CA GLN A 41 -1.61 39.49 4.34
C GLN A 41 -1.68 39.50 5.87
N PRO A 42 -0.53 39.61 6.58
CA PRO A 42 -0.57 40.41 7.80
C PRO A 42 -1.06 41.80 7.39
N VAL A 43 -2.15 42.26 7.99
CA VAL A 43 -2.52 43.68 7.88
C VAL A 43 -1.43 44.43 8.64
N ASP A 44 -0.43 44.92 7.92
CA ASP A 44 0.48 45.94 8.46
C ASP A 44 -0.37 47.19 8.64
N ILE A 45 -0.90 47.38 9.85
CA ILE A 45 -1.57 48.62 10.22
C ILE A 45 -0.46 49.65 10.51
N SER A 46 0.17 50.19 9.46
CA SER A 46 0.98 51.39 9.59
C SER A 46 0.04 52.58 9.73
N PHE A 47 -0.20 53.01 10.97
CA PHE A 47 -0.98 54.20 11.26
C PHE A 47 -0.16 55.46 10.92
N GLU A 48 -0.13 55.87 9.65
CA GLU A 48 0.53 57.12 9.21
C GLU A 48 -0.37 58.36 9.36
N THR A 49 -1.67 58.19 9.67
CA THR A 49 -2.63 59.28 9.85
C THR A 49 -3.29 59.25 11.24
N PRO A 50 -3.53 60.43 11.88
CA PRO A 50 -4.20 60.50 13.17
C PRO A 50 -5.67 60.08 13.03
N MET A 51 -5.97 58.88 13.55
CA MET A 51 -7.28 58.24 13.47
C MET A 51 -8.07 58.47 14.76
N SER A 52 -9.41 58.57 14.67
CA SER A 52 -10.29 58.70 15.84
C SER A 52 -10.22 57.46 16.73
N ASP A 53 -10.35 57.61 18.05
CA ASP A 53 -10.32 56.49 18.99
C ASP A 53 -11.46 55.49 18.73
N GLU A 54 -12.57 55.94 18.15
CA GLU A 54 -13.70 55.11 17.76
C GLU A 54 -13.37 54.21 16.55
N GLU A 55 -12.54 54.69 15.62
CA GLU A 55 -12.08 53.92 14.44
C GLU A 55 -11.03 52.88 14.84
N LYS A 56 -10.12 53.23 15.77
CA LYS A 56 -9.15 52.28 16.33
C LYS A 56 -9.85 51.12 17.05
N MET A 57 -10.93 51.41 17.76
CA MET A 57 -11.68 50.38 18.50
C MET A 57 -12.40 49.41 17.57
N LYS A 58 -12.96 49.89 16.45
CA LYS A 58 -13.58 49.02 15.42
C LYS A 58 -12.56 48.12 14.73
N ILE A 59 -11.40 48.67 14.33
CA ILE A 59 -10.33 47.90 13.70
C ILE A 59 -9.78 46.83 14.67
N ALA A 60 -9.58 47.17 15.95
CA ALA A 60 -9.13 46.21 16.95
C ALA A 60 -10.13 45.05 17.13
N GLN A 61 -11.42 45.34 17.07
CA GLN A 61 -12.47 44.33 17.16
C GLN A 61 -12.49 43.41 15.93
N GLU A 62 -12.46 43.96 14.70
CA GLU A 62 -12.41 43.19 13.46
C GLU A 62 -11.15 42.31 13.35
N VAL A 63 -9.99 42.80 13.82
CA VAL A 63 -8.74 42.03 13.87
C VAL A 63 -8.86 40.88 14.89
N SER A 64 -9.50 41.12 16.03
CA SER A 64 -9.68 40.09 17.06
C SER A 64 -10.61 38.96 16.58
N GLU A 65 -11.72 39.29 15.90
CA GLU A 65 -12.66 38.34 15.33
C GLU A 65 -12.01 37.52 14.20
N ASN A 66 -11.29 38.17 13.27
CA ASN A 66 -10.54 37.47 12.21
C ASN A 66 -9.45 36.54 12.76
N LYS A 67 -8.77 36.92 13.85
CA LYS A 67 -7.75 36.08 14.49
C LYS A 67 -8.39 34.84 15.14
N GLN A 68 -9.56 34.98 15.73
CA GLN A 68 -10.30 33.88 16.33
C GLN A 68 -10.83 32.91 15.25
N GLU A 69 -11.35 33.41 14.13
CA GLU A 69 -11.82 32.60 13.01
C GLU A 69 -10.68 31.78 12.38
N ASN A 70 -9.53 32.41 12.13
CA ASN A 70 -8.34 31.73 11.60
C ASN A 70 -7.82 30.62 12.53
N SER A 71 -7.91 30.80 13.85
CA SER A 71 -7.54 29.78 14.84
C SER A 71 -8.45 28.54 14.78
N ILE A 72 -9.75 28.73 14.55
CA ILE A 72 -10.71 27.62 14.42
C ILE A 72 -10.46 26.85 13.12
N ILE A 73 -10.29 27.56 12.00
CA ILE A 73 -10.02 26.94 10.69
C ILE A 73 -8.72 26.12 10.73
N GLN A 74 -7.67 26.64 11.38
CA GLN A 74 -6.40 25.94 11.52
C GLN A 74 -6.54 24.63 12.33
N LYS A 75 -7.35 24.61 13.39
CA LYS A 75 -7.64 23.40 14.16
C LYS A 75 -8.39 22.38 13.30
N ILE A 76 -9.44 22.79 12.58
CA ILE A 76 -10.21 21.91 11.70
C ILE A 76 -9.32 21.29 10.62
N TYR A 77 -8.46 22.09 9.99
CA TYR A 77 -7.52 21.61 8.98
C TYR A 77 -6.55 20.55 9.54
N THR A 78 -6.04 20.78 10.75
CA THR A 78 -5.13 19.84 11.42
C THR A 78 -5.83 18.52 11.75
N PHE A 79 -7.09 18.57 12.21
CA PHE A 79 -7.91 17.37 12.43
C PHE A 79 -8.18 16.60 11.13
N LEU A 80 -8.53 17.29 10.05
CA LEU A 80 -8.76 16.66 8.75
C LEU A 80 -7.49 15.97 8.21
N LEU A 81 -6.32 16.61 8.37
CA LEU A 81 -5.04 15.99 8.01
C LEU A 81 -4.77 14.71 8.80
N LEU A 82 -5.03 14.72 10.12
CA LEU A 82 -4.87 13.53 10.96
C LEU A 82 -5.78 12.39 10.49
N ILE A 83 -7.08 12.68 10.26
CA ILE A 83 -8.06 11.69 9.81
C ILE A 83 -7.64 11.03 8.49
N ILE A 84 -7.06 11.79 7.55
CA ILE A 84 -6.63 11.24 6.27
C ILE A 84 -5.27 10.51 6.36
N SER A 85 -4.37 10.95 7.26
CA SER A 85 -3.05 10.33 7.43
C SER A 85 -3.11 8.94 8.09
N ILE A 86 -4.08 8.71 8.98
CA ILE A 86 -4.22 7.45 9.73
C ILE A 86 -4.48 6.25 8.81
N PRO A 87 -5.45 6.29 7.87
CA PRO A 87 -5.65 5.21 6.89
C PRO A 87 -4.39 4.92 6.07
N PHE A 88 -3.62 5.95 5.71
CA PHE A 88 -2.41 5.77 4.93
C PHE A 88 -1.33 4.99 5.69
N LEU A 89 -1.18 5.25 6.99
CA LEU A 89 -0.27 4.51 7.86
C LEU A 89 -0.72 3.04 8.02
N LEU A 90 -2.02 2.78 8.12
CA LEU A 90 -2.55 1.42 8.22
C LEU A 90 -2.36 0.63 6.92
N ILE A 91 -2.65 1.25 5.76
CA ILE A 91 -2.48 0.61 4.45
C ILE A 91 -1.01 0.28 4.18
N THR A 92 -0.09 1.19 4.49
CA THR A 92 1.34 0.94 4.29
C THR A 92 1.86 -0.23 5.13
N LYS A 93 1.39 -0.37 6.38
CA LYS A 93 1.71 -1.53 7.24
C LYS A 93 1.14 -2.84 6.68
N LEU A 94 -0.09 -2.82 6.16
CA LEU A 94 -0.70 -3.99 5.53
C LEU A 94 0.07 -4.42 4.28
N ILE A 95 0.42 -3.47 3.41
CA ILE A 95 1.22 -3.76 2.20
C ILE A 95 2.57 -4.35 2.59
N GLN A 96 3.25 -3.77 3.59
CA GLN A 96 4.53 -4.29 4.08
C GLN A 96 4.41 -5.73 4.59
N GLY A 97 3.35 -6.04 5.35
CA GLY A 97 3.08 -7.40 5.81
C GLY A 97 2.80 -8.39 4.69
N ILE A 98 2.03 -7.99 3.67
CA ILE A 98 1.74 -8.81 2.49
C ILE A 98 3.04 -9.05 1.68
N CYS A 99 3.83 -8.02 1.44
CA CYS A 99 5.11 -8.13 0.75
C CYS A 99 6.06 -9.09 1.49
N TYR A 100 6.12 -9.01 2.81
CA TYR A 100 6.94 -9.89 3.64
C TYR A 100 6.57 -11.37 3.49
N VAL A 101 5.27 -11.69 3.42
CA VAL A 101 4.80 -13.07 3.24
C VAL A 101 5.06 -13.59 1.82
N LEU A 102 5.02 -12.70 0.81
CA LEU A 102 5.22 -13.08 -0.59
C LEU A 102 6.68 -13.21 -0.99
N THR A 103 7.60 -12.61 -0.24
CA THR A 103 9.04 -12.65 -0.52
C THR A 103 9.72 -13.72 0.31
N LYS A 104 10.69 -14.41 -0.29
CA LYS A 104 11.49 -15.39 0.43
C LYS A 104 12.54 -14.68 1.27
N HIS A 105 12.69 -15.13 2.49
CA HIS A 105 13.63 -14.57 3.44
C HIS A 105 14.62 -15.63 3.92
N CYS A 106 15.83 -15.20 4.25
CA CYS A 106 16.81 -16.08 4.87
C CYS A 106 16.31 -16.51 6.26
N PRO A 107 16.27 -17.81 6.59
CA PRO A 107 15.80 -18.29 7.89
C PRO A 107 16.72 -17.89 9.06
N LYS A 108 17.96 -17.46 8.78
CA LYS A 108 18.94 -17.08 9.80
C LYS A 108 18.98 -15.57 10.09
N CYS A 109 18.94 -14.73 9.05
CA CYS A 109 19.12 -13.28 9.19
C CYS A 109 17.95 -12.45 8.66
N ASN A 110 16.91 -13.10 8.14
CA ASN A 110 15.73 -12.47 7.58
C ASN A 110 16.00 -11.48 6.43
N SER A 111 17.13 -11.64 5.73
CA SER A 111 17.42 -10.86 4.53
C SER A 111 16.67 -11.42 3.31
N GLU A 112 16.21 -10.51 2.45
CA GLU A 112 15.61 -10.78 1.14
C GLU A 112 16.67 -11.09 0.06
N ASN A 113 17.95 -10.81 0.33
CA ASN A 113 19.05 -11.02 -0.62
C ASN A 113 19.44 -12.50 -0.71
N LEU A 114 18.71 -13.23 -1.54
CA LEU A 114 18.89 -14.65 -1.77
C LEU A 114 19.46 -14.94 -3.16
N GLU A 115 20.44 -15.83 -3.20
CA GLU A 115 21.00 -16.42 -4.42
C GLU A 115 20.46 -17.83 -4.59
N ARG A 116 19.88 -18.13 -5.76
CA ARG A 116 19.48 -19.49 -6.11
C ARG A 116 20.66 -20.20 -6.75
N LEU A 117 21.15 -21.24 -6.10
CA LEU A 117 22.31 -22.02 -6.55
C LEU A 117 21.93 -23.07 -7.61
N GLY A 118 20.69 -23.54 -7.57
CA GLY A 118 20.21 -24.54 -8.51
C GLY A 118 18.92 -25.21 -8.05
N SER A 119 18.57 -26.26 -8.77
CA SER A 119 17.48 -27.15 -8.37
C SER A 119 17.75 -28.56 -8.84
N GLN A 120 17.39 -29.52 -8.01
CA GLN A 120 17.52 -30.94 -8.30
C GLN A 120 16.20 -31.64 -8.05
N GLU A 121 15.90 -32.62 -8.89
CA GLU A 121 14.80 -33.56 -8.68
C GLU A 121 15.26 -34.59 -7.65
N ILE A 122 14.55 -34.67 -6.52
CA ILE A 122 14.90 -35.58 -5.41
C ILE A 122 14.03 -36.83 -5.38
N ASP A 123 12.82 -36.76 -5.93
CA ASP A 123 11.90 -37.90 -5.98
C ASP A 123 10.92 -37.78 -7.16
N ARG A 124 10.47 -38.93 -7.64
CA ARG A 124 9.48 -39.06 -8.71
C ARG A 124 8.59 -40.27 -8.44
N TRP A 125 7.28 -40.03 -8.37
CA TRP A 125 6.30 -41.11 -8.20
C TRP A 125 5.05 -40.88 -9.01
N ILE A 126 4.32 -41.97 -9.25
CA ILE A 126 3.01 -41.95 -9.91
C ILE A 126 1.94 -41.76 -8.82
N SER A 127 1.06 -40.78 -9.03
CA SER A 127 -0.10 -40.52 -8.17
C SER A 127 -1.37 -40.61 -9.02
N SER A 128 -2.51 -40.94 -8.42
CA SER A 128 -3.80 -40.77 -9.07
C SER A 128 -4.37 -39.38 -8.78
N LYS A 129 -5.04 -38.79 -9.76
CA LYS A 129 -5.79 -37.53 -9.63
C LYS A 129 -7.20 -37.72 -10.15
N LYS A 130 -8.18 -37.22 -9.40
CA LYS A 130 -9.59 -37.20 -9.78
C LYS A 130 -9.84 -35.98 -10.66
N VAL A 131 -10.31 -36.20 -11.89
CA VAL A 131 -10.67 -35.14 -12.83
C VAL A 131 -12.14 -35.28 -13.22
N GLN A 132 -12.79 -34.15 -13.45
CA GLN A 132 -14.15 -34.09 -13.96
C GLN A 132 -14.11 -33.75 -15.44
N GLU A 133 -14.64 -34.65 -16.26
CA GLU A 133 -14.74 -34.50 -17.70
C GLU A 133 -16.18 -34.15 -18.08
N ARG A 134 -16.35 -33.17 -18.97
CA ARG A 134 -17.65 -32.82 -19.54
C ARG A 134 -17.81 -33.55 -20.87
N LEU A 135 -18.84 -34.38 -20.95
CA LEU A 135 -19.15 -35.17 -22.14
C LEU A 135 -19.88 -34.30 -23.17
N ALA A 136 -19.82 -34.71 -24.45
CA ALA A 136 -20.57 -34.05 -25.53
C ALA A 136 -22.09 -34.03 -25.29
N SER A 137 -22.61 -34.97 -24.50
CA SER A 137 -24.01 -35.02 -24.07
C SER A 137 -24.38 -34.01 -22.98
N GLY A 138 -23.46 -33.13 -22.58
CA GLY A 138 -23.65 -32.14 -21.52
C GLY A 138 -23.51 -32.70 -20.09
N LYS A 139 -23.46 -34.02 -19.93
CA LYS A 139 -23.26 -34.70 -18.63
C LYS A 139 -21.80 -34.58 -18.17
N THR A 140 -21.57 -34.66 -16.86
CA THR A 140 -20.21 -34.73 -16.30
C THR A 140 -19.90 -36.13 -15.78
N LYS A 141 -18.67 -36.59 -16.03
CA LYS A 141 -18.16 -37.88 -15.57
C LYS A 141 -16.87 -37.67 -14.79
N ILE A 142 -16.73 -38.37 -13.68
CA ILE A 142 -15.49 -38.41 -12.91
C ILE A 142 -14.59 -39.49 -13.48
N LYS A 143 -13.32 -39.15 -13.74
CA LYS A 143 -12.28 -40.07 -14.17
C LYS A 143 -11.09 -39.97 -13.23
N HIS A 144 -10.46 -41.09 -12.94
CA HIS A 144 -9.17 -41.12 -12.25
C HIS A 144 -8.08 -41.24 -13.32
N ILE A 145 -7.18 -40.26 -13.36
CA ILE A 145 -6.01 -40.28 -14.24
C ILE A 145 -4.76 -40.50 -13.40
N GLN A 146 -3.79 -41.22 -13.95
CA GLN A 146 -2.46 -41.28 -13.37
C GLN A 146 -1.70 -40.01 -13.77
N VAL A 147 -1.06 -39.38 -12.81
CA VAL A 147 -0.20 -38.19 -12.98
C VAL A 147 1.17 -38.49 -12.40
N THR A 148 2.21 -38.00 -13.05
CA THR A 148 3.56 -38.09 -12.50
C THR A 148 3.78 -36.88 -11.59
N LYS A 149 4.08 -37.14 -10.32
CA LYS A 149 4.49 -36.12 -9.37
C LYS A 149 5.99 -36.16 -9.22
N VAL A 150 6.57 -34.98 -9.14
CA VAL A 150 8.00 -34.77 -9.09
C VAL A 150 8.29 -33.83 -7.94
N GLN A 151 9.19 -34.22 -7.04
CA GLN A 151 9.62 -33.40 -5.94
C GLN A 151 10.96 -32.75 -6.29
N ILE A 152 10.96 -31.41 -6.31
CA ILE A 152 12.11 -30.60 -6.69
C ILE A 152 12.61 -29.88 -5.45
N GLN A 153 13.89 -30.07 -5.14
CA GLN A 153 14.59 -29.30 -4.11
C GLN A 153 15.28 -28.11 -4.76
N HIS A 154 14.98 -26.92 -4.28
CA HIS A 154 15.64 -25.68 -4.64
C HIS A 154 16.66 -25.31 -3.57
N ASN A 155 17.90 -25.07 -3.98
CA ASN A 155 18.99 -24.73 -3.07
C ASN A 155 19.25 -23.21 -3.14
N TYR A 156 19.30 -22.58 -1.97
CA TYR A 156 19.49 -21.14 -1.82
C TYR A 156 20.68 -20.84 -0.90
N ARG A 157 21.30 -19.68 -1.13
CA ARG A 157 22.31 -19.08 -0.28
C ARG A 157 21.94 -17.64 0.01
N CYS A 158 21.98 -17.24 1.26
CA CYS A 158 21.85 -15.82 1.61
C CYS A 158 23.15 -15.08 1.26
N LYS A 159 23.05 -13.97 0.53
CA LYS A 159 24.22 -13.15 0.18
C LYS A 159 24.76 -12.35 1.37
N ASP A 160 23.91 -12.02 2.32
CA ASP A 160 24.30 -11.18 3.45
C ASP A 160 24.98 -11.97 4.57
N CYS A 161 24.43 -13.13 4.97
CA CYS A 161 25.00 -13.95 6.05
C CYS A 161 25.66 -15.26 5.59
N GLY A 162 25.61 -15.56 4.29
CA GLY A 162 26.21 -16.77 3.71
C GLY A 162 25.48 -18.09 4.03
N HIS A 163 24.36 -18.06 4.77
CA HIS A 163 23.65 -19.27 5.20
C HIS A 163 23.01 -20.00 4.01
N PHE A 164 23.18 -21.32 3.99
CA PHE A 164 22.60 -22.21 2.98
C PHE A 164 21.33 -22.85 3.53
N PHE A 165 20.28 -22.87 2.71
CA PHE A 165 19.04 -23.53 3.03
C PHE A 165 18.32 -24.01 1.76
N ASN A 166 17.38 -24.92 1.95
CA ASN A 166 16.76 -25.66 0.87
C ASN A 166 15.25 -25.59 1.05
N GLU A 167 14.51 -25.49 -0.06
CA GLU A 167 13.06 -25.65 -0.05
C GLU A 167 12.63 -26.69 -1.06
N THR A 168 11.62 -27.46 -0.68
CA THR A 168 11.12 -28.56 -1.49
C THR A 168 9.74 -28.21 -2.02
N VAL A 169 9.54 -28.37 -3.33
CA VAL A 169 8.27 -28.11 -4.01
C VAL A 169 7.87 -29.33 -4.82
N THR A 170 6.63 -29.77 -4.65
CA THR A 170 6.05 -30.86 -5.45
C THR A 170 5.34 -30.28 -6.67
N ARG A 171 5.64 -30.78 -7.86
CA ARG A 171 4.99 -30.39 -9.12
C ARG A 171 4.42 -31.61 -9.84
N GLU A 172 3.30 -31.41 -10.52
CA GLU A 172 2.78 -32.37 -11.50
C GLU A 172 3.52 -32.12 -12.83
N LYS A 173 4.02 -33.18 -13.47
CA LYS A 173 4.75 -33.14 -14.74
C LYS A 173 3.99 -33.88 -15.83
#